data_AF-A0A971PBR4-F1
#
_entry.id   AF-A0A971PBR4-F1
#
_cell.length_a   1.000
_cell.length_b   1.000
_cell.length_c   1.000
_cell.angle_alpha   90.00
_cell.angle_beta   90.00
_cell.angle_gamma   90.00
#
_symmetry.space_group_name_H-M   'P 1'
#
loop_
_entity.id
_entity.type
_entity.pdbx_description
1 polymer ?
#
loop_
_entity_poly.entity_id
_entity_poly.type
_entity_poly.pdbx_seq_one_letter_code
_entity_poly.pdbx_strand_id
1 'polypeptide(L)'
;MNIELNLKKVEVFYVTDNSPYYDKKYICPVCSIDFKTYAVRSSRVVANSREADFHTVYSGTSPLHYTIVVCPGCYYAASNNVFSKEIEDRILKPLAQALVQIRPKDPPDYLHERNLDVALGSYELAIRSAQLKKARPGELAGLFMGAAWMAREKGNLELDKEYCQKALESYLEAFNRDFRSIGNMSDVQATYLVGELYRRTDNYAEAINWFGKAVFNRAIKQNPQLEKMAREQWAFAKEQATSGDSAPSAPAPSPEVIPEESATDKEVKPDLKPASTSRRRINMQMNASLYADQIDWLNYIVNRGYDYSKTLVPREQVLRALLDSAIDKLGEKPDLKFKTEAELKAIFDELLGK
;
A
#
# COMPACT_ATOMS: atom_id res chain seq x y z
N MET A 1 51.56 22.24 17.72
CA MET A 1 50.91 20.93 17.55
C MET A 1 49.52 21.19 17.01
N ASN A 2 49.40 21.32 15.69
CA ASN A 2 48.15 21.71 15.05
C ASN A 2 47.39 20.46 14.66
N ILE A 3 46.17 20.32 15.17
CA ILE A 3 45.27 19.22 14.82
C ILE A 3 44.46 19.68 13.62
N GLU A 4 44.79 19.20 12.43
CA GLU A 4 43.98 19.42 11.24
C GLU A 4 42.68 18.64 11.35
N LEU A 5 41.55 19.36 11.38
CA LEU A 5 40.23 18.77 11.37
C LEU A 5 39.93 18.22 9.96
N ASN A 6 39.98 16.90 9.84
CA ASN A 6 39.81 16.18 8.59
C ASN A 6 38.34 16.22 8.13
N LEU A 7 37.98 17.29 7.40
CA LEU A 7 36.67 17.46 6.76
C LEU A 7 36.50 16.42 5.65
N LYS A 8 35.86 15.29 5.97
CA LYS A 8 35.35 14.36 4.96
C LYS A 8 34.41 15.11 4.01
N LYS A 9 34.80 15.19 2.74
CA LYS A 9 33.92 15.69 1.66
C LYS A 9 32.64 14.85 1.65
N VAL A 10 31.50 15.51 1.83
CA VAL A 10 30.20 14.92 1.50
C VAL A 10 30.06 15.04 -0.02
N GLU A 11 30.21 13.93 -0.74
CA GLU A 11 29.97 13.90 -2.17
C GLU A 11 28.46 13.95 -2.42
N VAL A 12 27.99 15.07 -2.97
CA VAL A 12 26.59 15.26 -3.35
C VAL A 12 26.37 14.62 -4.71
N PHE A 13 25.86 13.39 -4.72
CA PHE A 13 25.52 12.67 -5.95
C PHE A 13 24.26 13.27 -6.58
N TYR A 14 24.46 14.03 -7.66
CA TYR A 14 23.37 14.50 -8.51
C TYR A 14 22.70 13.30 -9.20
N VAL A 15 21.38 13.17 -9.03
CA VAL A 15 20.60 12.16 -9.73
C VAL A 15 20.65 12.42 -11.24
N THR A 16 21.36 11.57 -11.97
CA THR A 16 21.40 11.59 -13.44
C THR A 16 20.16 10.93 -14.03
N ASP A 17 19.87 11.22 -15.30
CA ASP A 17 18.67 10.72 -15.99
C ASP A 17 18.67 9.18 -16.19
N ASN A 18 19.83 8.54 -15.99
CA ASN A 18 19.98 7.08 -16.04
C ASN A 18 19.95 6.39 -14.67
N SER A 19 19.85 7.15 -13.56
CA SER A 19 19.74 6.61 -12.20
C SER A 19 18.39 5.93 -11.96
N PRO A 20 18.32 4.81 -11.22
CA PRO A 20 17.05 4.23 -10.77
C PRO A 20 16.32 5.10 -9.75
N TYR A 21 16.96 6.15 -9.21
CA TYR A 21 16.39 7.05 -8.22
C TYR A 21 15.89 8.37 -8.82
N TYR A 22 15.05 9.08 -8.07
CA TYR A 22 14.71 10.49 -8.28
C TYR A 22 14.49 11.22 -6.95
N ASP A 23 14.80 12.52 -6.93
CA ASP A 23 14.51 13.38 -5.78
C ASP A 23 13.01 13.57 -5.61
N LYS A 24 12.47 13.21 -4.44
CA LYS A 24 11.12 13.61 -4.02
C LYS A 24 11.22 14.59 -2.85
N LYS A 25 10.64 15.78 -3.02
CA LYS A 25 10.61 16.82 -1.97
C LYS A 25 9.50 16.54 -0.96
N TYR A 26 9.83 16.72 0.32
CA TYR A 26 8.90 16.62 1.43
C TYR A 26 9.04 17.85 2.35
N ILE A 27 7.96 18.16 3.06
CA ILE A 27 7.96 19.09 4.20
C ILE A 27 7.52 18.27 5.40
N CYS A 28 8.28 18.34 6.51
CA CYS A 28 7.94 17.60 7.72
C CYS A 28 6.77 18.25 8.47
N PRO A 29 5.66 17.55 8.78
CA PRO A 29 4.55 18.13 9.54
C PRO A 29 4.90 18.41 11.01
N VAL A 30 5.98 17.83 11.55
CA VAL A 30 6.37 17.97 12.96
C VAL A 30 7.31 19.14 13.22
N CYS A 31 8.24 19.43 12.30
CA CYS A 31 9.27 20.46 12.49
C CYS A 31 9.40 21.44 11.32
N SER A 32 8.53 21.35 10.32
CA SER A 32 8.45 22.24 9.15
C SER A 32 9.70 22.33 8.26
N ILE A 33 10.74 21.53 8.53
CA ILE A 33 11.92 21.43 7.66
C ILE A 33 11.51 20.85 6.31
N ASP A 34 11.92 21.52 5.23
CA ASP A 34 11.85 20.99 3.89
C ASP A 34 13.13 20.23 3.53
N PHE A 35 12.96 19.08 2.87
CA PHE A 35 14.07 18.22 2.50
C PHE A 35 13.72 17.41 1.25
N LYS A 36 14.72 16.73 0.69
CA LYS A 36 14.56 15.78 -0.40
C LYS A 36 15.00 14.40 0.06
N THR A 37 14.38 13.37 -0.49
CA THR A 37 14.80 11.97 -0.32
C THR A 37 14.67 11.26 -1.65
N TYR A 38 15.51 10.24 -1.87
CA TYR A 38 15.41 9.38 -3.03
C TYR A 38 14.12 8.57 -2.98
N ALA A 39 13.45 8.50 -4.13
CA ALA A 39 12.39 7.56 -4.43
C ALA A 39 12.80 6.73 -5.65
N VAL A 40 12.31 5.48 -5.75
CA VAL A 40 12.66 4.58 -6.85
C VAL A 40 11.75 4.86 -8.05
N ARG A 41 12.33 5.01 -9.25
CA ARG A 41 11.60 5.17 -10.50
C ARG A 41 10.94 3.85 -10.89
N SER A 42 9.61 3.79 -10.91
CA SER A 42 8.86 2.57 -11.26
C SER A 42 9.25 1.95 -12.60
N SER A 43 9.69 2.76 -13.58
CA SER A 43 10.18 2.30 -14.89
C SER A 43 11.51 1.53 -14.85
N ARG A 44 12.21 1.51 -13.71
CA ARG A 44 13.44 0.73 -13.47
C ARG A 44 13.24 -0.44 -12.49
N VAL A 45 11.99 -0.66 -12.06
CA VAL A 45 11.63 -1.69 -11.07
C VAL A 45 11.12 -2.93 -11.79
N VAL A 46 11.74 -4.09 -11.52
CA VAL A 46 11.32 -5.39 -12.09
C VAL A 46 10.89 -6.29 -10.94
N ALA A 47 9.60 -6.59 -10.84
CA ALA A 47 9.10 -7.59 -9.88
C ALA A 47 9.51 -8.99 -10.34
N ASN A 48 10.17 -9.75 -9.47
CA ASN A 48 10.63 -11.11 -9.73
C ASN A 48 9.59 -12.15 -9.31
N SER A 49 9.14 -12.05 -8.05
CA SER A 49 8.15 -12.96 -7.47
C SER A 49 7.29 -12.25 -6.43
N ARG A 50 6.19 -12.90 -6.02
CA ARG A 50 5.34 -12.44 -4.93
C ARG A 50 5.06 -13.62 -3.99
N GLU A 51 5.34 -13.42 -2.71
CA GLU A 51 5.12 -14.41 -1.66
C GLU A 51 3.66 -14.41 -1.18
N ALA A 52 3.27 -15.44 -0.44
CA ALA A 52 1.90 -15.63 0.04
C ALA A 52 1.40 -14.48 0.94
N ASP A 53 2.28 -13.87 1.75
CA ASP A 53 1.98 -12.72 2.60
C ASP A 53 2.05 -11.37 1.85
N PHE A 54 1.87 -11.40 0.53
CA PHE A 54 1.93 -10.27 -0.40
C PHE A 54 3.28 -9.57 -0.58
N HIS A 55 4.34 -10.01 0.11
CA HIS A 55 5.70 -9.51 -0.13
C HIS A 55 6.05 -9.64 -1.61
N THR A 56 6.55 -8.58 -2.24
CA THR A 56 6.97 -8.60 -3.64
C THR A 56 8.49 -8.46 -3.70
N VAL A 57 9.16 -9.52 -4.17
CA VAL A 57 10.61 -9.54 -4.32
C VAL A 57 10.96 -8.89 -5.66
N TYR A 58 11.83 -7.88 -5.62
CA TYR A 58 12.25 -7.14 -6.81
C TYR A 58 13.66 -7.54 -7.25
N SER A 59 13.94 -7.46 -8.55
CA SER A 59 15.28 -7.58 -9.10
C SER A 59 15.96 -6.21 -9.06
N GLY A 60 17.07 -6.09 -8.31
CA GLY A 60 17.78 -4.82 -8.13
C GLY A 60 17.14 -3.96 -7.05
N THR A 61 16.95 -2.66 -7.33
CA THR A 61 16.43 -1.69 -6.35
C THR A 61 14.96 -1.93 -6.02
N SER A 62 14.66 -2.26 -4.75
CA SER A 62 13.29 -2.44 -4.26
C SER A 62 12.65 -1.10 -3.86
N PRO A 63 11.45 -0.74 -4.37
CA PRO A 63 10.67 0.40 -3.86
C PRO A 63 10.30 0.28 -2.37
N LEU A 64 10.30 -0.94 -1.83
CA LEU A 64 9.95 -1.21 -0.44
C LEU A 64 10.94 -0.51 0.52
N HIS A 65 12.23 -0.49 0.17
CA HIS A 65 13.31 0.17 0.93
C HIS A 65 13.08 1.69 1.12
N TYR A 66 12.28 2.31 0.24
CA TYR A 66 12.02 3.75 0.16
C TYR A 66 10.55 4.10 0.45
N THR A 67 9.74 3.14 0.91
CA THR A 67 8.32 3.36 1.25
C THR A 67 8.16 4.27 2.46
N ILE A 68 9.10 4.20 3.42
CA ILE A 68 9.15 5.08 4.59
C ILE A 68 10.01 6.31 4.31
N VAL A 69 9.43 7.48 4.58
CA VAL A 69 10.11 8.77 4.59
C VAL A 69 10.50 9.09 6.03
N VAL A 70 11.75 9.52 6.25
CA VAL A 70 12.28 9.91 7.57
C VAL A 70 12.72 11.37 7.51
N CYS A 71 12.28 12.18 8.46
CA CYS A 71 12.73 13.57 8.57
C CYS A 71 14.17 13.64 9.12
N PRO A 72 15.11 14.33 8.45
CA PRO A 72 16.50 14.43 8.90
C PRO A 72 16.69 15.29 10.16
N GLY A 73 15.73 16.18 10.46
CA GLY A 73 15.78 17.05 11.63
C GLY A 73 15.22 16.37 12.89
N CYS A 74 13.96 15.92 12.84
CA CYS A 74 13.25 15.39 14.01
C CYS A 74 13.05 13.87 14.00
N TYR A 75 13.48 13.11 13.00
CA TYR A 75 13.31 11.65 12.92
C TYR A 75 11.84 11.15 12.94
N TYR A 76 10.87 12.05 12.76
CA TYR A 76 9.52 11.65 12.38
C TYR A 76 9.58 10.80 11.13
N ALA A 77 8.97 9.62 11.18
CA ALA A 77 8.94 8.70 10.06
C ALA A 77 7.52 8.17 9.82
N ALA A 78 7.16 8.03 8.55
CA ALA A 78 5.86 7.52 8.12
C ALA A 78 5.94 7.04 6.67
N SER A 79 4.93 6.29 6.21
CA SER A 79 4.83 5.93 4.80
C SER A 79 4.67 7.18 3.92
N ASN A 80 5.23 7.14 2.72
CA ASN A 80 5.22 8.20 1.72
C ASN A 80 3.82 8.82 1.44
N ASN A 81 2.74 8.06 1.63
CA ASN A 81 1.34 8.47 1.44
C ASN A 81 0.69 9.12 2.68
N VAL A 82 1.33 8.99 3.85
CA VAL A 82 0.84 9.51 5.15
C VAL A 82 1.74 10.63 5.69
N PHE A 83 3.02 10.65 5.32
CA PHE A 83 4.05 11.54 5.87
C PHE A 83 3.69 13.03 5.86
N SER A 84 3.04 13.54 4.81
CA SER A 84 2.65 14.95 4.70
C SER A 84 1.20 15.24 5.10
N LYS A 85 0.53 14.29 5.77
CA LYS A 85 -0.78 14.57 6.40
C LYS A 85 -0.58 15.41 7.65
N GLU A 86 -1.53 16.31 7.89
CA GLU A 86 -1.57 17.15 9.08
C GLU A 86 -1.66 16.30 10.36
N ILE A 87 -0.99 16.76 11.42
CA ILE A 87 -0.96 16.14 12.74
C ILE A 87 -1.63 17.09 13.72
N GLU A 88 -2.57 16.59 14.52
CA GLU A 88 -3.28 17.41 15.52
C GLU A 88 -2.30 18.16 16.44
N ASP A 89 -2.49 19.46 16.63
CA ASP A 89 -1.68 20.34 17.49
C ASP A 89 -1.47 19.79 18.91
N ARG A 90 -2.52 19.12 19.44
CA ARG A 90 -2.54 18.39 20.70
C ARG A 90 -1.39 17.37 20.82
N ILE A 91 -1.10 16.67 19.73
CA ILE A 91 -0.13 15.57 19.66
C ILE A 91 1.24 16.11 19.24
N LEU A 92 1.27 17.19 18.44
CA LEU A 92 2.46 17.75 17.82
C LEU A 92 3.60 18.04 18.81
N LYS A 93 3.33 18.75 19.92
CA LYS A 93 4.35 19.11 20.92
C LYS A 93 4.93 17.88 21.66
N PRO A 94 4.11 16.98 22.26
CA PRO A 94 4.61 15.73 22.84
C PRO A 94 5.39 14.86 21.83
N LEU A 95 4.90 14.76 20.60
CA LEU A 95 5.53 13.98 19.54
C LEU A 95 6.92 14.54 19.20
N ALA A 96 7.05 15.84 18.95
CA ALA A 96 8.33 16.47 18.66
C ALA A 96 9.37 16.26 19.79
N GLN A 97 8.93 16.37 21.05
CA GLN A 97 9.79 16.13 22.22
C GLN A 97 10.26 14.67 22.30
N ALA A 98 9.36 13.71 22.13
CA ALA A 98 9.68 12.28 22.19
C ALA A 98 10.60 11.84 21.04
N LEU A 99 10.37 12.35 19.83
CA LEU A 99 11.14 11.97 18.64
C LEU A 99 12.61 12.38 18.71
N VAL A 100 12.93 13.51 19.35
CA VAL A 100 14.33 13.94 19.57
C VAL A 100 15.08 12.97 20.49
N GLN A 101 14.39 12.34 21.46
CA GLN A 101 15.01 11.40 22.41
C GLN A 101 15.32 10.03 21.78
N ILE A 102 14.64 9.65 20.70
CA ILE A 102 14.90 8.37 19.99
C ILE A 102 15.94 8.51 18.86
N ARG A 103 16.55 9.69 18.69
CA ARG A 103 17.58 9.95 17.68
C ARG A 103 18.80 9.03 17.92
N PRO A 104 19.27 8.26 16.93
CA PRO A 104 20.52 7.51 17.04
C PRO A 104 21.72 8.45 17.24
N LYS A 105 22.71 8.05 18.06
CA LYS A 105 23.94 8.83 18.28
C LYS A 105 24.73 9.05 16.99
N ASP A 106 24.78 8.03 16.15
CA ASP A 106 25.31 8.08 14.79
C ASP A 106 24.17 7.69 13.84
N PRO A 107 23.40 8.67 13.30
CA PRO A 107 22.23 8.40 12.49
C PRO A 107 22.64 8.05 11.05
N PRO A 108 22.16 6.94 10.48
CA PRO A 108 22.43 6.63 9.09
C PRO A 108 21.73 7.61 8.14
N ASP A 109 22.20 7.64 6.89
CA ASP A 109 21.62 8.47 5.85
C ASP A 109 20.32 7.84 5.32
N TYR A 110 19.17 8.41 5.71
CA TYR A 110 17.86 8.03 5.21
C TYR A 110 17.45 8.77 3.92
N LEU A 111 18.22 9.76 3.48
CA LEU A 111 17.87 10.63 2.34
C LEU A 111 18.29 10.04 1.00
N HIS A 112 19.43 9.35 0.94
CA HIS A 112 20.01 8.82 -0.30
C HIS A 112 19.82 7.29 -0.42
N GLU A 113 20.79 6.58 -0.99
CA GLU A 113 20.71 5.12 -1.18
C GLU A 113 20.69 4.36 0.16
N ARG A 114 19.83 3.35 0.25
CA ARG A 114 19.58 2.60 1.49
C ARG A 114 19.97 1.14 1.30
N ASN A 115 20.80 0.63 2.20
CA ASN A 115 20.95 -0.81 2.39
C ASN A 115 19.80 -1.36 3.27
N LEU A 116 19.75 -2.67 3.47
CA LEU A 116 18.69 -3.33 4.24
C LEU A 116 18.63 -2.89 5.71
N ASP A 117 19.76 -2.51 6.33
CA ASP A 117 19.80 -2.00 7.70
C ASP A 117 19.13 -0.62 7.80
N VAL A 118 19.43 0.28 6.87
CA VAL A 118 18.81 1.62 6.80
C VAL A 118 17.34 1.51 6.43
N ALA A 119 16.98 0.60 5.52
CA ALA A 119 15.59 0.31 5.17
C ALA A 119 14.81 -0.18 6.40
N LEU A 120 15.27 -1.24 7.08
CA LEU A 120 14.64 -1.75 8.30
C LEU A 120 14.55 -0.68 9.41
N GLY A 121 15.65 0.03 9.67
CA GLY A 121 15.69 1.12 10.67
C GLY A 121 14.70 2.26 10.36
N SER A 122 14.38 2.50 9.09
CA SER A 122 13.32 3.45 8.73
C SER A 122 11.93 2.94 9.14
N TYR A 123 11.63 1.66 8.95
CA TYR A 123 10.39 1.04 9.46
C TYR A 123 10.30 1.06 10.98
N GLU A 124 11.39 0.81 11.71
CA GLU A 124 11.43 0.94 13.16
C GLU A 124 11.10 2.36 13.64
N LEU A 125 11.66 3.39 13.00
CA LEU A 125 11.33 4.79 13.28
C LEU A 125 9.86 5.09 12.95
N ALA A 126 9.31 4.51 11.88
CA ALA A 126 7.90 4.69 11.52
C ALA A 126 6.97 4.02 12.54
N ILE A 127 7.29 2.82 13.01
CA ILE A 127 6.55 2.13 14.08
C ILE A 127 6.56 2.98 15.36
N ARG A 128 7.73 3.47 15.79
CA ARG A 128 7.84 4.36 16.97
C ARG A 128 7.03 5.65 16.79
N SER A 129 7.13 6.30 15.63
CA SER A 129 6.35 7.50 15.29
C SER A 129 4.84 7.23 15.29
N ALA A 130 4.41 6.06 14.80
CA ALA A 130 3.02 5.62 14.78
C ALA A 130 2.48 5.31 16.18
N GLN A 131 3.28 4.68 17.04
CA GLN A 131 2.94 4.44 18.45
C GLN A 131 2.82 5.75 19.23
N LEU A 132 3.77 6.68 19.09
CA LEU A 132 3.75 7.98 19.74
C LEU A 132 2.53 8.83 19.35
N LYS A 133 2.15 8.83 18.05
CA LYS A 133 0.94 9.53 17.58
C LYS A 133 -0.38 8.78 17.87
N LYS A 134 -0.32 7.57 18.45
CA LYS A 134 -1.46 6.66 18.63
C LYS A 134 -2.22 6.39 17.32
N ALA A 135 -1.48 5.97 16.30
CA ALA A 135 -2.01 5.60 14.99
C ALA A 135 -3.09 4.51 15.08
N ARG A 136 -3.95 4.43 14.07
CA ARG A 136 -4.94 3.34 13.98
C ARG A 136 -4.23 1.98 13.89
N PRO A 137 -4.78 0.90 14.48
CA PRO A 137 -4.14 -0.42 14.45
C PRO A 137 -3.83 -0.92 13.02
N GLY A 138 -4.69 -0.62 12.04
CA GLY A 138 -4.44 -0.96 10.63
C GLY A 138 -3.25 -0.22 9.98
N GLU A 139 -2.86 0.96 10.48
CA GLU A 139 -1.62 1.63 10.06
C GLU A 139 -0.40 0.93 10.68
N LEU A 140 -0.44 0.65 11.98
CA LEU A 140 0.61 -0.08 12.69
C LEU A 140 0.85 -1.47 12.09
N ALA A 141 -0.22 -2.19 11.77
CA ALA A 141 -0.15 -3.51 11.15
C ALA A 141 0.61 -3.49 9.81
N GLY A 142 0.33 -2.50 8.95
CA GLY A 142 1.06 -2.33 7.68
C GLY A 142 2.53 -1.95 7.87
N LEU A 143 2.87 -1.21 8.92
CA LEU A 143 4.26 -0.88 9.26
C LEU A 143 5.03 -2.10 9.79
N PHE A 144 4.42 -2.90 10.66
CA PHE A 144 4.99 -4.17 11.12
C PHE A 144 5.15 -5.17 9.96
N MET A 145 4.18 -5.25 9.05
CA MET A 145 4.27 -6.10 7.86
C MET A 145 5.48 -5.72 6.99
N GLY A 146 5.68 -4.42 6.75
CA GLY A 146 6.86 -3.93 6.03
C GLY A 146 8.18 -4.21 6.77
N ALA A 147 8.21 -4.10 8.10
CA ALA A 147 9.37 -4.44 8.90
C ALA A 147 9.71 -5.95 8.84
N ALA A 148 8.70 -6.82 8.84
CA ALA A 148 8.85 -8.27 8.66
C ALA A 148 9.53 -8.60 7.33
N TRP A 149 9.04 -8.00 6.23
CA TRP A 149 9.65 -8.12 4.90
C TRP A 149 11.12 -7.68 4.87
N MET A 150 11.47 -6.55 5.50
CA MET A 150 12.87 -6.11 5.60
C MET A 150 13.75 -7.04 6.44
N ALA A 151 13.22 -7.58 7.53
CA ALA A 151 13.92 -8.60 8.34
C ALA A 151 14.17 -9.88 7.54
N ARG A 152 13.19 -10.31 6.72
CA ARG A 152 13.29 -11.46 5.81
C ARG A 152 14.32 -11.25 4.70
N GLU A 153 14.30 -10.11 4.02
CA GLU A 153 15.32 -9.79 3.00
C GLU A 153 16.73 -9.74 3.58
N LYS A 154 16.88 -9.34 4.86
CA LYS A 154 18.14 -9.39 5.61
C LYS A 154 18.53 -10.81 6.06
N GLY A 155 17.65 -11.81 5.91
CA GLY A 155 17.86 -13.18 6.37
C GLY A 155 17.64 -13.40 7.87
N ASN A 156 17.10 -12.42 8.60
CA ASN A 156 16.79 -12.55 10.03
C ASN A 156 15.36 -13.09 10.21
N LEU A 157 15.24 -14.41 10.15
CA LEU A 157 13.96 -15.12 10.25
C LEU A 157 13.29 -15.03 11.62
N GLU A 158 14.07 -14.89 12.70
CA GLU A 158 13.53 -14.69 14.05
C GLU A 158 12.81 -13.33 14.15
N LEU A 159 13.42 -12.28 13.61
CA LEU A 159 12.85 -10.93 13.59
C LEU A 159 11.70 -10.79 12.58
N ASP A 160 11.74 -11.48 11.43
CA ASP A 160 10.59 -11.63 10.52
C ASP A 160 9.39 -12.21 11.28
N LYS A 161 9.59 -13.30 12.03
CA LYS A 161 8.53 -13.93 12.84
C LYS A 161 8.00 -13.01 13.95
N GLU A 162 8.89 -12.29 14.65
CA GLU A 162 8.49 -11.32 15.69
C GLU A 162 7.63 -10.18 15.10
N TYR A 163 7.99 -9.64 13.93
CA TYR A 163 7.19 -8.62 13.27
C TYR A 163 5.90 -9.17 12.65
N CYS A 164 5.89 -10.38 12.11
CA CYS A 164 4.66 -11.06 11.67
C CYS A 164 3.67 -11.21 12.83
N GLN A 165 4.13 -11.58 14.03
CA GLN A 165 3.30 -11.67 15.22
C GLN A 165 2.71 -10.32 15.63
N LYS A 166 3.52 -9.24 15.65
CA LYS A 166 3.03 -7.87 15.96
C LYS A 166 2.09 -7.32 14.89
N ALA A 167 2.32 -7.66 13.61
CA ALA A 167 1.43 -7.33 12.51
C ALA A 167 0.08 -8.03 12.67
N LEU A 168 0.10 -9.33 13.00
CA LEU A 168 -1.09 -10.13 13.27
C LEU A 168 -1.94 -9.54 14.40
N GLU A 169 -1.34 -9.26 15.56
CA GLU A 169 -1.99 -8.61 16.70
C GLU A 169 -2.65 -7.27 16.30
N SER A 170 -1.90 -6.43 15.57
CA SER A 170 -2.39 -5.13 15.09
C SER A 170 -3.52 -5.27 14.05
N TYR A 171 -3.48 -6.28 13.18
CA TYR A 171 -4.57 -6.58 12.24
C TYR A 171 -5.82 -7.08 12.95
N LEU A 172 -5.68 -7.95 13.96
CA LEU A 172 -6.82 -8.44 14.75
C LEU A 172 -7.48 -7.30 15.55
N GLU A 173 -6.68 -6.40 16.14
CA GLU A 173 -7.19 -5.18 16.78
C GLU A 173 -7.91 -4.27 15.77
N ALA A 174 -7.39 -4.14 14.54
CA ALA A 174 -8.05 -3.40 13.46
C ALA A 174 -9.39 -4.05 13.05
N PHE A 175 -9.44 -5.37 12.90
CA PHE A 175 -10.66 -6.11 12.60
C PHE A 175 -11.74 -5.92 13.68
N ASN A 176 -11.34 -5.94 14.95
CA ASN A 176 -12.27 -5.83 16.09
C ASN A 176 -12.77 -4.40 16.34
N ARG A 177 -12.02 -3.36 15.94
CA ARG A 177 -12.38 -1.95 16.21
C ARG A 177 -12.83 -1.16 14.97
N ASP A 178 -12.19 -1.39 13.83
CA ASP A 178 -12.21 -0.50 12.66
C ASP A 178 -12.27 -1.33 11.35
N PHE A 179 -13.23 -2.28 11.27
CA PHE A 179 -13.39 -3.21 10.15
C PHE A 179 -13.31 -2.57 8.74
N ARG A 180 -13.75 -1.30 8.62
CA ARG A 180 -13.78 -0.55 7.34
C ARG A 180 -12.46 0.18 6.99
N SER A 181 -11.37 0.00 7.74
CA SER A 181 -10.16 0.83 7.62
C SER A 181 -8.83 0.06 7.76
N ILE A 182 -8.74 -1.17 7.24
CA ILE A 182 -7.50 -1.97 7.25
C ILE A 182 -6.53 -1.53 6.12
N GLY A 183 -6.07 -0.28 6.22
CA GLY A 183 -5.12 0.33 5.28
C GLY A 183 -5.69 0.46 3.87
N ASN A 184 -4.90 0.04 2.87
CA ASN A 184 -5.26 0.08 1.45
C ASN A 184 -5.81 -1.25 0.91
N MET A 185 -6.08 -2.24 1.78
CA MET A 185 -6.54 -3.57 1.40
C MET A 185 -8.06 -3.67 1.47
N SER A 186 -8.66 -4.53 0.64
CA SER A 186 -10.05 -4.95 0.85
C SER A 186 -10.17 -5.90 2.05
N ASP A 187 -11.36 -5.97 2.64
CA ASP A 187 -11.66 -6.85 3.78
C ASP A 187 -11.24 -8.31 3.51
N VAL A 188 -11.41 -8.79 2.26
CA VAL A 188 -11.01 -10.14 1.83
C VAL A 188 -9.49 -10.30 1.80
N GLN A 189 -8.75 -9.30 1.32
CA GLN A 189 -7.28 -9.31 1.32
C GLN A 189 -6.74 -9.30 2.76
N ALA A 190 -7.32 -8.48 3.64
CA ALA A 190 -6.97 -8.46 5.05
C ALA A 190 -7.30 -9.79 5.74
N THR A 191 -8.46 -10.40 5.44
CA THR A 191 -8.88 -11.70 6.01
C THR A 191 -7.92 -12.81 5.60
N TYR A 192 -7.51 -12.84 4.32
CA TYR A 192 -6.50 -13.77 3.82
C TYR A 192 -5.12 -13.54 4.47
N LEU A 193 -4.68 -12.28 4.58
CA LEU A 193 -3.37 -11.96 5.16
C LEU A 193 -3.28 -12.37 6.64
N VAL A 194 -4.35 -12.21 7.41
CA VAL A 194 -4.41 -12.71 8.81
C VAL A 194 -4.25 -14.24 8.85
N GLY A 195 -4.87 -14.98 7.94
CA GLY A 195 -4.68 -16.44 7.82
C GLY A 195 -3.23 -16.82 7.50
N GLU A 196 -2.59 -16.11 6.58
CA GLU A 196 -1.18 -16.33 6.22
C GLU A 196 -0.22 -15.94 7.35
N LEU A 197 -0.52 -14.88 8.11
CA LEU A 197 0.25 -14.51 9.29
C LEU A 197 0.16 -15.58 10.39
N TYR A 198 -1.05 -16.10 10.69
CA TYR A 198 -1.21 -17.24 11.61
C TYR A 198 -0.43 -18.48 11.13
N ARG A 199 -0.40 -18.74 9.82
CA ARG A 199 0.36 -19.86 9.24
C ARG A 199 1.86 -19.66 9.41
N ARG A 200 2.36 -18.43 9.23
CA ARG A 200 3.77 -18.04 9.42
C ARG A 200 4.21 -17.97 10.89
N THR A 201 3.27 -17.82 11.83
CA THR A 201 3.51 -17.92 13.28
C THR A 201 3.19 -19.31 13.86
N ASP A 202 3.05 -20.32 13.00
CA ASP A 202 2.80 -21.74 13.31
C ASP A 202 1.47 -22.06 14.01
N ASN A 203 0.52 -21.12 14.05
CA ASN A 203 -0.86 -21.39 14.48
C ASN A 203 -1.72 -21.83 13.29
N TYR A 204 -1.50 -23.06 12.85
CA TYR A 204 -2.17 -23.61 11.67
C TYR A 204 -3.69 -23.76 11.87
N ALA A 205 -4.17 -23.99 13.10
CA ALA A 205 -5.60 -24.09 13.40
C ALA A 205 -6.35 -22.78 13.08
N GLU A 206 -5.86 -21.64 13.56
CA GLU A 206 -6.45 -20.34 13.21
C GLU A 206 -6.20 -19.97 11.75
N ALA A 207 -5.05 -20.31 11.17
CA ALA A 207 -4.81 -20.10 9.74
C ALA A 207 -5.92 -20.76 8.87
N ILE A 208 -6.28 -22.01 9.17
CA ILE A 208 -7.35 -22.77 8.49
C ILE A 208 -8.70 -22.04 8.63
N ASN A 209 -9.02 -21.53 9.81
CA ASN A 209 -10.25 -20.77 10.08
C ASN A 209 -10.29 -19.47 9.26
N TRP A 210 -9.21 -18.70 9.24
CA TRP A 210 -9.13 -17.40 8.55
C TRP A 210 -9.08 -17.53 7.02
N PHE A 211 -8.38 -18.52 6.48
CA PHE A 211 -8.47 -18.81 5.04
C PHE A 211 -9.87 -19.28 4.64
N GLY A 212 -10.56 -20.06 5.49
CA GLY A 212 -11.97 -20.42 5.30
C GLY A 212 -12.86 -19.16 5.20
N LYS A 213 -12.74 -18.23 6.16
CA LYS A 213 -13.45 -16.93 6.13
C LYS A 213 -13.19 -16.16 4.83
N ALA A 214 -11.96 -16.15 4.33
CA ALA A 214 -11.62 -15.50 3.05
C ALA A 214 -12.29 -16.21 1.85
N VAL A 215 -12.12 -17.54 1.72
CA VAL A 215 -12.63 -18.33 0.59
C VAL A 215 -14.15 -18.30 0.47
N PHE A 216 -14.88 -18.24 1.59
CA PHE A 216 -16.35 -18.15 1.58
C PHE A 216 -16.89 -16.72 1.49
N ASN A 217 -16.05 -15.69 1.55
CA ASN A 217 -16.49 -14.30 1.42
C ASN A 217 -16.96 -14.02 -0.02
N ARG A 218 -18.20 -13.53 -0.19
CA ARG A 218 -18.80 -13.25 -1.51
C ARG A 218 -17.96 -12.32 -2.38
N ALA A 219 -17.20 -11.40 -1.78
CA ALA A 219 -16.34 -10.46 -2.50
C ALA A 219 -15.07 -11.10 -3.08
N ILE A 220 -14.66 -12.31 -2.67
CA ILE A 220 -13.44 -12.95 -3.22
C ILE A 220 -13.55 -13.23 -4.73
N LYS A 221 -14.77 -13.42 -5.24
CA LYS A 221 -15.05 -13.59 -6.67
C LYS A 221 -14.63 -12.40 -7.54
N GLN A 222 -14.46 -11.22 -6.95
CA GLN A 222 -13.93 -10.03 -7.64
C GLN A 222 -12.41 -10.11 -7.86
N ASN A 223 -11.71 -11.03 -7.18
CA ASN A 223 -10.28 -11.25 -7.32
C ASN A 223 -9.95 -12.77 -7.40
N PRO A 224 -10.10 -13.39 -8.59
CA PRO A 224 -9.86 -14.82 -8.77
C PRO A 224 -8.44 -15.29 -8.39
N GLN A 225 -7.43 -14.41 -8.51
CA GLN A 225 -6.06 -14.72 -8.11
C GLN A 225 -5.96 -14.85 -6.58
N LEU A 226 -6.63 -13.96 -5.83
CA LEU A 226 -6.73 -14.09 -4.37
C LEU A 226 -7.53 -15.33 -3.96
N GLU A 227 -8.59 -15.69 -4.70
CA GLU A 227 -9.32 -16.94 -4.45
C GLU A 227 -8.42 -18.16 -4.59
N LYS A 228 -7.63 -18.23 -5.66
CA LYS A 228 -6.65 -19.30 -5.88
C LYS A 228 -5.62 -19.35 -4.74
N MET A 229 -4.99 -18.23 -4.41
CA MET A 229 -4.02 -18.13 -3.32
C MET A 229 -4.62 -18.55 -1.96
N ALA A 230 -5.86 -18.15 -1.67
CA ALA A 230 -6.56 -18.51 -0.44
C ALA A 230 -6.85 -20.02 -0.35
N ARG A 231 -7.26 -20.65 -1.46
CA ARG A 231 -7.49 -22.10 -1.51
C ARG A 231 -6.19 -22.90 -1.39
N GLU A 232 -5.11 -22.44 -2.03
CA GLU A 232 -3.78 -23.07 -1.95
C GLU A 232 -3.23 -23.01 -0.52
N GLN A 233 -3.18 -21.82 0.10
CA GLN A 233 -2.70 -21.69 1.49
C GLN A 233 -3.61 -22.39 2.51
N TRP A 234 -4.92 -22.51 2.24
CA TRP A 234 -5.82 -23.31 3.08
C TRP A 234 -5.51 -24.82 3.04
N ALA A 235 -5.09 -25.34 1.89
CA ALA A 235 -4.64 -26.72 1.75
C ALA A 235 -3.31 -26.93 2.49
N PHE A 236 -2.31 -26.09 2.24
CA PHE A 236 -1.02 -26.15 2.94
C PHE A 236 -1.17 -26.04 4.46
N ALA A 237 -2.01 -25.13 4.97
CA ALA A 237 -2.23 -25.02 6.42
C ALA A 237 -2.83 -26.30 7.03
N LYS A 238 -3.68 -27.05 6.31
CA LYS A 238 -4.20 -28.36 6.75
C LYS A 238 -3.13 -29.44 6.73
N GLU A 239 -2.30 -29.47 5.69
CA GLU A 239 -1.17 -30.41 5.60
C GLU A 239 -0.18 -30.16 6.74
N GLN A 240 0.16 -28.90 7.03
CA GLN A 240 1.01 -28.50 8.16
C GLN A 240 0.37 -28.88 9.51
N ALA A 241 -0.92 -28.60 9.72
CA ALA A 241 -1.65 -28.98 10.93
C ALA A 241 -1.78 -30.51 11.15
N THR A 242 -1.71 -31.31 10.07
CA THR A 242 -1.77 -32.78 10.13
C THR A 242 -0.38 -33.41 10.28
N SER A 243 0.67 -32.70 9.84
CA SER A 243 2.06 -33.20 9.84
C SER A 243 2.86 -32.77 11.08
N GLY A 244 2.34 -31.84 11.88
CA GLY A 244 2.95 -31.37 13.12
C GLY A 244 2.13 -31.73 14.36
N ASP A 245 2.77 -32.38 15.34
CA ASP A 245 2.23 -32.55 16.69
C ASP A 245 2.17 -31.19 17.43
N SER A 246 1.17 -30.36 17.11
CA SER A 246 0.89 -29.11 17.84
C SER A 246 -0.28 -29.32 18.82
N ALA A 247 0.04 -29.40 20.11
CA ALA A 247 -0.94 -29.48 21.20
C ALA A 247 -1.88 -28.24 21.23
N PRO A 248 -3.13 -28.38 21.69
CA PRO A 248 -4.11 -27.30 21.64
C PRO A 248 -3.80 -26.18 22.64
N SER A 249 -3.50 -24.98 22.15
CA SER A 249 -3.61 -23.75 22.95
C SER A 249 -5.09 -23.41 23.19
N ALA A 250 -5.44 -23.06 24.43
CA ALA A 250 -6.82 -22.93 24.88
C ALA A 250 -7.67 -21.88 24.13
N PRO A 251 -9.00 -22.07 24.02
CA PRO A 251 -9.89 -21.16 23.31
C PRO A 251 -10.23 -19.90 24.13
N ALA A 252 -10.34 -18.77 23.44
CA ALA A 252 -10.84 -17.49 23.94
C ALA A 252 -11.66 -16.80 22.84
N PRO A 253 -12.62 -15.91 23.16
CA PRO A 253 -14.02 -16.30 23.15
C PRO A 253 -14.74 -16.06 21.82
N SER A 254 -15.82 -16.81 21.62
CA SER A 254 -16.78 -16.67 20.53
C SER A 254 -17.40 -15.27 20.49
N PRO A 255 -17.53 -14.60 19.33
CA PRO A 255 -18.46 -13.49 19.16
C PRO A 255 -19.90 -14.01 19.23
N GLU A 256 -20.72 -13.38 20.07
CA GLU A 256 -22.13 -13.72 20.22
C GLU A 256 -22.94 -13.39 18.95
N VAL A 257 -23.91 -14.26 18.65
CA VAL A 257 -24.98 -14.03 17.67
C VAL A 257 -26.04 -13.12 18.29
N ILE A 258 -26.71 -12.26 17.50
CA ILE A 258 -28.11 -11.75 17.64
C ILE A 258 -28.29 -10.45 16.80
N PRO A 259 -29.41 -10.21 16.07
CA PRO A 259 -30.25 -11.16 15.31
C PRO A 259 -30.58 -10.63 13.87
N GLU A 260 -31.39 -11.36 13.11
CA GLU A 260 -32.19 -10.77 12.02
C GLU A 260 -33.42 -10.07 12.62
N GLU A 261 -33.88 -8.94 12.07
CA GLU A 261 -35.29 -8.57 12.21
C GLU A 261 -35.88 -7.77 11.03
N SER A 262 -36.94 -8.37 10.47
CA SER A 262 -38.15 -7.84 9.79
C SER A 262 -38.15 -6.59 8.89
N ALA A 263 -38.95 -6.69 7.82
CA ALA A 263 -39.26 -5.64 6.87
C ALA A 263 -40.47 -4.78 7.27
N THR A 264 -40.54 -3.56 6.72
CA THR A 264 -41.81 -2.86 6.46
C THR A 264 -41.83 -2.18 5.09
N ASP A 265 -42.94 -2.42 4.37
CA ASP A 265 -43.51 -1.62 3.27
C ASP A 265 -43.72 -0.14 3.68
N LYS A 266 -43.91 0.89 2.84
CA LYS A 266 -44.27 1.05 1.40
C LYS A 266 -44.05 2.53 1.00
N GLU A 267 -43.79 2.83 -0.28
CA GLU A 267 -44.62 3.76 -1.11
C GLU A 267 -44.07 3.94 -2.54
N VAL A 268 -44.91 4.36 -3.50
CA VAL A 268 -44.75 4.09 -4.94
C VAL A 268 -45.32 5.19 -5.85
N LYS A 269 -44.54 5.58 -6.90
CA LYS A 269 -44.92 6.25 -8.18
C LYS A 269 -45.31 7.76 -8.18
N PRO A 270 -45.37 8.41 -9.37
CA PRO A 270 -44.69 8.20 -10.68
C PRO A 270 -43.91 9.47 -11.14
N ASP A 271 -43.08 9.51 -12.20
CA ASP A 271 -43.53 9.55 -13.60
C ASP A 271 -42.43 9.48 -14.70
N LEU A 272 -42.89 9.41 -15.95
CA LEU A 272 -42.14 9.21 -17.20
C LEU A 272 -42.60 10.28 -18.23
N LYS A 273 -41.88 10.72 -19.27
CA LYS A 273 -40.63 10.30 -19.98
C LYS A 273 -40.08 11.58 -20.72
N PRO A 274 -39.40 11.62 -21.91
CA PRO A 274 -39.00 10.58 -22.89
C PRO A 274 -37.51 10.50 -23.27
N ALA A 275 -37.23 9.43 -24.01
CA ALA A 275 -35.94 8.93 -24.47
C ALA A 275 -35.06 9.89 -25.28
N SER A 276 -33.74 9.75 -25.08
CA SER A 276 -32.78 9.74 -26.19
C SER A 276 -32.22 8.31 -26.36
N THR A 277 -31.95 7.91 -27.60
CA THR A 277 -31.58 6.54 -28.00
C THR A 277 -30.12 6.21 -27.72
N SER A 278 -29.72 6.21 -26.44
CA SER A 278 -28.42 5.67 -26.05
C SER A 278 -28.38 4.16 -26.29
N ARG A 279 -27.59 3.72 -27.27
CA ARG A 279 -27.22 2.31 -27.45
C ARG A 279 -26.64 1.83 -26.12
N ARG A 280 -27.25 0.83 -25.47
CA ARG A 280 -26.71 0.23 -24.24
C ARG A 280 -25.30 -0.30 -24.52
N ARG A 281 -24.27 0.46 -24.18
CA ARG A 281 -22.88 -0.01 -24.21
C ARG A 281 -22.80 -1.19 -23.25
N ILE A 282 -22.48 -2.38 -23.77
CA ILE A 282 -22.26 -3.58 -22.95
C ILE A 282 -21.04 -3.28 -22.08
N ASN A 283 -21.20 -3.32 -20.76
CA ASN A 283 -20.09 -3.05 -19.86
C ASN A 283 -19.19 -4.30 -19.80
N MET A 284 -17.97 -4.20 -20.32
CA MET A 284 -16.96 -5.25 -20.28
C MET A 284 -15.82 -4.77 -19.39
N GLN A 285 -15.46 -5.55 -18.38
CA GLN A 285 -14.35 -5.22 -17.48
C GLN A 285 -13.01 -5.68 -18.10
N MET A 286 -12.06 -4.77 -18.18
CA MET A 286 -10.68 -5.02 -18.58
C MET A 286 -9.77 -4.62 -17.42
N ASN A 287 -8.95 -5.56 -16.93
CA ASN A 287 -7.98 -5.29 -15.87
C ASN A 287 -6.74 -4.61 -16.47
N ALA A 288 -6.69 -3.28 -16.41
CA ALA A 288 -5.52 -2.50 -16.81
C ALA A 288 -4.58 -2.31 -15.60
N SER A 289 -3.31 -2.65 -15.77
CA SER A 289 -2.25 -2.26 -14.82
C SER A 289 -1.74 -0.88 -15.21
N LEU A 290 -2.03 0.12 -14.39
CA LEU A 290 -1.58 1.50 -14.60
C LEU A 290 -0.35 1.79 -13.74
N TYR A 291 0.53 2.67 -14.23
CA TYR A 291 1.68 3.14 -13.46
C TYR A 291 1.22 4.06 -12.30
N ALA A 292 2.05 4.17 -11.26
CA ALA A 292 1.68 4.91 -10.05
C ALA A 292 1.40 6.40 -10.31
N ASP A 293 2.17 7.02 -11.20
CA ASP A 293 1.97 8.40 -11.66
C ASP A 293 0.67 8.59 -12.46
N GLN A 294 0.31 7.61 -13.31
CA GLN A 294 -1.00 7.59 -13.98
C GLN A 294 -2.15 7.49 -12.97
N ILE A 295 -2.00 6.66 -11.93
CA ILE A 295 -2.99 6.51 -10.85
C ILE A 295 -3.09 7.81 -10.04
N ASP A 296 -1.97 8.43 -9.68
CA ASP A 296 -1.93 9.69 -8.93
C ASP A 296 -2.52 10.85 -9.74
N TRP A 297 -2.27 10.91 -11.04
CA TRP A 297 -2.88 11.88 -11.95
C TRP A 297 -4.39 11.67 -12.11
N LEU A 298 -4.85 10.42 -12.24
CA LEU A 298 -6.28 10.10 -12.24
C LEU A 298 -6.96 10.47 -10.91
N ASN A 299 -6.29 10.24 -9.77
CA ASN A 299 -6.76 10.68 -8.46
C ASN A 299 -6.89 12.20 -8.38
N TYR A 300 -5.90 12.93 -8.87
CA TYR A 300 -5.92 14.39 -8.93
C TYR A 300 -7.13 14.93 -9.72
N ILE A 301 -7.43 14.33 -10.88
CA ILE A 301 -8.59 14.75 -11.70
C ILE A 301 -9.93 14.40 -11.03
N VAL A 302 -10.07 13.20 -10.47
CA VAL A 302 -11.28 12.79 -9.74
C VAL A 302 -11.54 13.73 -8.56
N ASN A 303 -10.51 14.05 -7.78
CA ASN A 303 -10.62 14.96 -6.65
C ASN A 303 -10.97 16.39 -7.10
N ARG A 304 -10.31 16.92 -8.14
CA ARG A 304 -10.65 18.24 -8.73
C ARG A 304 -12.12 18.34 -9.18
N GLY A 305 -12.64 17.29 -9.82
CA GLY A 305 -14.04 17.22 -10.25
C GLY A 305 -15.01 17.20 -9.06
N TYR A 306 -14.67 16.45 -8.01
CA TYR A 306 -15.44 16.41 -6.76
C TYR A 306 -15.40 17.75 -6.01
N ASP A 307 -14.23 18.39 -5.90
CA ASP A 307 -14.06 19.67 -5.20
C ASP A 307 -14.92 20.77 -5.80
N TYR A 308 -15.04 20.79 -7.13
CA TYR A 308 -15.86 21.74 -7.88
C TYR A 308 -17.37 21.44 -7.82
N SER A 309 -17.77 20.19 -8.06
CA SER A 309 -19.19 19.82 -8.28
C SER A 309 -19.89 19.17 -7.07
N LYS A 310 -19.14 18.83 -6.03
CA LYS A 310 -19.53 17.97 -4.89
C LYS A 310 -20.11 16.60 -5.29
N THR A 311 -19.95 16.21 -6.55
CA THR A 311 -20.46 14.96 -7.13
C THR A 311 -19.26 14.08 -7.50
N LEU A 312 -19.26 12.83 -7.04
CA LEU A 312 -18.12 11.93 -7.28
C LEU A 312 -18.21 11.29 -8.67
N VAL A 313 -17.30 11.68 -9.56
CA VAL A 313 -17.08 11.01 -10.84
C VAL A 313 -16.03 9.92 -10.63
N PRO A 314 -16.37 8.62 -10.68
CA PRO A 314 -15.40 7.54 -10.41
C PRO A 314 -14.31 7.47 -11.51
N ARG A 315 -13.13 6.95 -11.15
CA ARG A 315 -11.97 6.81 -12.05
C ARG A 315 -12.32 6.18 -13.41
N GLU A 316 -13.19 5.18 -13.42
CA GLU A 316 -13.67 4.50 -14.63
C GLU A 316 -14.46 5.40 -15.58
N GLN A 317 -15.16 6.42 -15.08
CA GLN A 317 -15.88 7.39 -15.90
C GLN A 317 -14.91 8.43 -16.47
N VAL A 318 -13.92 8.86 -15.68
CA VAL A 318 -12.82 9.73 -16.17
C VAL A 318 -12.03 9.04 -17.27
N LEU A 319 -11.64 7.77 -17.06
CA LEU A 319 -10.96 6.96 -18.08
C LEU A 319 -11.80 6.78 -19.35
N ARG A 320 -13.11 6.53 -19.22
CA ARG A 320 -14.02 6.45 -20.37
C ARG A 320 -14.12 7.78 -21.13
N ALA A 321 -14.20 8.91 -20.42
CA ALA A 321 -14.25 10.23 -21.06
C ALA A 321 -12.94 10.55 -21.81
N LEU A 322 -11.79 10.19 -21.25
CA LEU A 322 -10.48 10.34 -21.92
C LEU A 322 -10.38 9.45 -23.17
N LEU A 323 -10.81 8.19 -23.07
CA LEU A 323 -10.80 7.26 -24.20
C LEU A 323 -11.79 7.65 -25.30
N ASP A 324 -13.02 8.03 -24.95
CA ASP A 324 -14.01 8.54 -25.92
C ASP A 324 -13.44 9.79 -26.63
N SER A 325 -12.87 10.76 -25.89
CA SER A 325 -12.25 11.95 -26.50
C SER A 325 -11.03 11.65 -27.37
N ALA A 326 -10.25 10.60 -27.05
CA ALA A 326 -9.14 10.17 -27.89
C ALA A 326 -9.64 9.48 -29.17
N ILE A 327 -10.67 8.64 -29.07
CA ILE A 327 -11.32 7.98 -30.21
C ILE A 327 -11.93 9.03 -31.15
N ASP A 328 -12.66 10.01 -30.62
CA ASP A 328 -13.28 11.08 -31.41
C ASP A 328 -12.24 11.94 -32.14
N LYS A 329 -11.06 12.18 -31.54
CA LYS A 329 -9.92 12.86 -32.20
C LYS A 329 -9.25 12.01 -33.28
N LEU A 330 -9.08 10.71 -33.04
CA LEU A 330 -8.34 9.79 -33.91
C LEU A 330 -9.19 9.29 -35.10
N GLY A 331 -10.52 9.33 -35.00
CA GLY A 331 -11.44 9.00 -36.09
C GLY A 331 -11.48 7.50 -36.41
N GLU A 332 -11.42 7.15 -37.69
CA GLU A 332 -11.29 5.74 -38.10
C GLU A 332 -9.94 5.17 -37.68
N LYS A 333 -9.93 3.90 -37.26
CA LYS A 333 -8.78 3.24 -36.63
C LYS A 333 -7.48 3.44 -37.44
N PRO A 334 -6.50 4.22 -36.94
CA PRO A 334 -5.26 4.44 -37.67
C PRO A 334 -4.45 3.14 -37.83
N ASP A 335 -3.69 3.01 -38.93
CA ASP A 335 -2.77 1.91 -39.16
C ASP A 335 -1.52 2.07 -38.28
N LEU A 336 -1.64 1.67 -37.02
CA LEU A 336 -0.59 1.78 -36.00
C LEU A 336 0.42 0.63 -36.11
N LYS A 337 1.67 0.95 -36.44
CA LYS A 337 2.78 0.00 -36.51
C LYS A 337 3.81 0.31 -35.41
N PHE A 338 3.78 -0.49 -34.35
CA PHE A 338 4.61 -0.31 -33.16
C PHE A 338 5.01 -1.68 -32.58
N LYS A 339 6.12 -1.73 -31.83
CA LYS A 339 6.62 -2.91 -31.11
C LYS A 339 6.75 -2.68 -29.61
N THR A 340 6.83 -1.42 -29.16
CA THR A 340 7.00 -1.05 -27.76
C THR A 340 5.97 -0.01 -27.30
N GLU A 341 5.74 0.09 -26.00
CA GLU A 341 4.84 1.12 -25.42
C GLU A 341 5.39 2.54 -25.70
N ALA A 342 6.71 2.72 -25.71
CA ALA A 342 7.35 4.01 -25.99
C ALA A 342 7.13 4.46 -27.45
N GLU A 343 7.24 3.54 -28.43
CA GLU A 343 6.89 3.81 -29.82
C GLU A 343 5.41 4.16 -29.97
N LEU A 344 4.53 3.39 -29.33
CA LEU A 344 3.09 3.65 -29.37
C LEU A 344 2.74 5.01 -28.77
N LYS A 345 3.37 5.37 -27.64
CA LYS A 345 3.22 6.68 -27.02
C LYS A 345 3.68 7.80 -27.95
N ALA A 346 4.86 7.67 -28.58
CA ALA A 346 5.35 8.68 -29.52
C ALA A 346 4.39 8.89 -30.70
N ILE A 347 3.81 7.81 -31.24
CA ILE A 347 2.79 7.89 -32.29
C ILE A 347 1.52 8.60 -31.78
N PHE A 348 1.07 8.32 -30.54
CA PHE A 348 -0.06 9.06 -29.95
C PHE A 348 0.27 10.54 -29.66
N ASP A 349 1.50 10.86 -29.24
CA ASP A 349 1.93 12.24 -29.02
C ASP A 349 1.93 13.03 -30.36
N GLU A 350 2.31 12.40 -31.48
CA GLU A 350 2.19 13.00 -32.82
C GLU A 350 0.73 13.14 -33.31
N LEU A 351 -0.12 12.13 -33.07
CA LEU A 351 -1.51 12.11 -33.52
C LEU A 351 -2.45 13.01 -32.69
N LEU A 352 -2.17 13.16 -31.40
CA LEU A 352 -2.98 13.99 -30.47
C LEU A 352 -2.41 15.41 -30.31
N GLY A 353 -1.16 15.64 -30.76
CA GLY A 353 -0.44 16.91 -30.73
C GLY A 353 -0.80 17.92 -31.84
N LYS A 354 -1.97 17.76 -32.47
CA LYS A 354 -2.61 18.74 -33.36
C LYS A 354 -4.02 19.10 -32.88
#